data_AF-A0A5J4VHS1-F1
#
_entry.id   AF-A0A5J4VHS1-F1
#
_cell.length_a   1.000
_cell.length_b   1.000
_cell.length_c   1.000
_cell.angle_alpha   90.00
_cell.angle_beta   90.00
_cell.angle_gamma   90.00
#
_symmetry.space_group_name_H-M   'P 1'
#
loop_
_entity.id
_entity.type
_entity.pdbx_description
1 polymer ?
#
loop_
_entity_poly.entity_id
_entity_poly.type
_entity_poly.pdbx_seq_one_letter_code
_entity_poly.pdbx_strand_id
1 'polypeptide(L)'
;MVVATQKHINGEFIIGLQRGESDSGTENEEDIVETSSGEDNDFIGQKGEIGEALFKQCLQKSGLTSGSINSIIKSWRGSQGRHACSLSSFFEYWQQQGKTTEQLEQTEEPYLITVNYILMKLDSKHTDASIILSRTSLSVLFELMEKKRQNQKQNN
;
A
#
# COMPACT_ATOMS: atom_id res chain seq x y z
N MET A 1 20.37 30.74 28.24
CA MET A 1 19.55 30.94 27.02
C MET A 1 20.31 30.34 25.85
N VAL A 2 19.93 29.15 25.39
CA VAL A 2 20.54 28.52 24.21
C VAL A 2 19.42 28.44 23.18
N VAL A 3 19.49 29.32 22.18
CA VAL A 3 18.56 29.36 21.05
C VAL A 3 18.99 28.25 20.10
N ALA A 4 18.27 27.13 20.14
CA ALA A 4 18.42 26.07 19.15
C ALA A 4 17.65 26.47 17.89
N THR A 5 18.38 26.81 16.83
CA THR A 5 17.82 27.09 15.50
C THR A 5 17.22 25.82 14.91
N GLN A 6 15.91 25.89 14.64
CA GLN A 6 15.09 24.92 13.92
C GLN A 6 15.69 24.65 12.53
N LYS A 7 16.19 23.43 12.29
CA LYS A 7 16.53 22.98 10.93
C LYS A 7 15.26 22.49 10.25
N HIS A 8 14.80 23.31 9.31
CA HIS A 8 13.70 23.02 8.40
C HIS A 8 14.16 21.97 7.39
N ILE A 9 13.57 20.77 7.41
CA ILE A 9 13.85 19.74 6.41
C ILE A 9 12.77 19.84 5.34
N ASN A 10 13.00 20.72 4.37
CA ASN A 10 12.37 20.60 3.05
C ASN A 10 13.17 19.58 2.26
N GLY A 11 12.68 18.35 2.21
CA GLY A 11 13.24 17.29 1.37
C GLY A 11 12.28 16.99 0.22
N GLU A 12 12.44 17.70 -0.89
CA GLU A 12 11.90 17.27 -2.19
C GLU A 12 12.46 15.87 -2.50
N PHE A 13 11.61 14.84 -2.49
CA PHE A 13 12.05 13.49 -2.84
C PHE A 13 11.90 13.29 -4.35
N ILE A 14 13.01 13.51 -5.04
CA ILE A 14 13.19 13.34 -6.48
C ILE A 14 12.87 11.89 -6.89
N ILE A 15 11.92 11.73 -7.81
CA ILE A 15 11.69 10.51 -8.59
C ILE A 15 12.87 10.28 -9.56
N GLY A 16 14.01 9.87 -9.02
CA GLY A 16 15.23 9.59 -9.77
C GLY A 16 15.56 8.11 -9.74
N LEU A 17 15.14 7.37 -10.76
CA LEU A 17 15.65 6.05 -11.08
C LEU A 17 17.15 6.17 -11.41
N GLN A 18 18.04 5.91 -10.45
CA GLN A 18 19.47 5.83 -10.72
C GLN A 18 19.91 4.36 -10.62
N ARG A 19 19.89 3.68 -11.77
CA ARG A 19 20.57 2.40 -11.98
C ARG A 19 22.07 2.66 -11.87
N GLY A 20 22.72 2.05 -10.89
CA GLY A 20 24.18 1.99 -10.85
C GLY A 20 24.69 1.17 -12.03
N GLU A 21 25.58 1.76 -12.82
CA GLU A 21 26.43 1.08 -13.79
C GLU A 21 27.39 0.14 -13.04
N SER A 22 27.41 -1.13 -13.44
CA SER A 22 28.55 -2.02 -13.27
C SER A 22 28.72 -2.80 -14.56
N ASP A 23 29.74 -2.40 -15.33
CA ASP A 23 30.25 -3.09 -16.51
C ASP A 23 31.33 -4.09 -16.07
N SER A 24 31.07 -5.38 -16.26
CA SER A 24 32.10 -6.39 -16.54
C SER A 24 31.40 -7.62 -17.13
N GLY A 25 31.48 -7.76 -18.45
CA GLY A 25 30.84 -8.84 -19.19
C GLY A 25 31.45 -10.23 -18.98
N THR A 26 30.62 -11.24 -19.22
CA THR A 26 30.89 -12.39 -20.11
C THR A 26 29.56 -13.13 -20.29
N GLU A 27 29.20 -13.37 -21.55
CA GLU A 27 28.01 -14.10 -21.97
C GLU A 27 28.11 -15.58 -21.56
N ASN A 28 27.17 -16.06 -20.76
CA ASN A 28 26.77 -17.47 -20.77
C ASN A 28 25.24 -17.56 -20.73
N GLU A 29 24.69 -17.83 -21.91
CA GLU A 29 23.29 -18.17 -22.11
C GLU A 29 23.04 -19.62 -21.67
N GLU A 30 22.82 -19.86 -20.37
CA GLU A 30 21.97 -20.95 -19.86
C GLU A 30 21.81 -20.83 -18.35
N ASP A 31 20.63 -21.21 -17.85
CA ASP A 31 20.12 -21.09 -16.47
C ASP A 31 19.54 -19.72 -16.07
N ILE A 32 18.55 -19.26 -16.85
CA ILE A 32 17.32 -18.77 -16.20
C ILE A 32 16.73 -19.99 -15.47
N VAL A 33 17.15 -20.20 -14.22
CA VAL A 33 16.32 -20.92 -13.26
C VAL A 33 15.05 -20.09 -13.09
N GLU A 34 14.09 -20.32 -13.98
CA GLU A 34 12.68 -20.11 -13.70
C GLU A 34 12.39 -20.97 -12.46
N THR A 35 12.51 -20.36 -11.29
CA THR A 35 11.83 -20.88 -10.11
C THR A 35 10.34 -20.69 -10.37
N SER A 36 9.78 -21.65 -11.10
CA SER A 36 8.35 -21.89 -11.18
C SER A 36 7.87 -22.24 -9.78
N SER A 37 7.52 -21.21 -9.01
CA SER A 37 6.67 -21.39 -7.84
C SER A 37 5.23 -21.15 -8.28
N GLY A 38 4.68 -22.15 -8.98
CA GLY A 38 3.25 -22.18 -9.31
C GLY A 38 2.37 -22.10 -8.04
N GLU A 39 2.92 -22.43 -6.87
CA GLU A 39 2.23 -22.40 -5.59
C GLU A 39 2.14 -21.00 -4.97
N ASP A 40 3.10 -20.10 -5.22
CA ASP A 40 3.10 -18.74 -4.65
C ASP A 40 2.07 -17.83 -5.35
N ASN A 41 1.76 -18.10 -6.62
CA ASN A 41 0.70 -17.38 -7.34
C ASN A 41 -0.70 -17.65 -6.78
N ASP A 42 -0.98 -18.89 -6.38
CA ASP A 42 -2.28 -19.25 -5.77
C ASP A 42 -2.41 -18.70 -4.35
N PHE A 43 -1.32 -18.67 -3.57
CA PHE A 43 -1.31 -18.08 -2.23
C PHE A 43 -1.44 -16.54 -2.29
N ILE A 44 -0.73 -15.89 -3.21
CA ILE A 44 -0.88 -14.45 -3.49
C ILE A 44 -2.30 -14.17 -4.02
N GLY A 45 -2.88 -15.08 -4.81
CA GLY A 45 -4.24 -15.01 -5.32
C GLY A 45 -5.27 -15.00 -4.19
N GLN A 46 -5.34 -16.08 -3.40
CA GLN A 46 -6.31 -16.21 -2.30
C GLN A 46 -6.11 -15.15 -1.22
N LYS A 47 -4.86 -14.87 -0.83
CA LYS A 47 -4.59 -13.81 0.13
C LYS A 47 -4.99 -12.46 -0.45
N GLY A 48 -4.72 -12.19 -1.73
CA GLY A 48 -5.08 -10.95 -2.41
C GLY A 48 -6.58 -10.68 -2.45
N GLU A 49 -7.43 -11.71 -2.58
CA GLU A 49 -8.88 -11.55 -2.67
C GLU A 49 -9.49 -10.77 -1.49
N ILE A 50 -9.02 -11.04 -0.27
CA ILE A 50 -9.48 -10.35 0.95
C ILE A 50 -9.17 -8.85 0.87
N GLY A 51 -7.96 -8.50 0.47
CA GLY A 51 -7.50 -7.11 0.38
C GLY A 51 -8.15 -6.37 -0.78
N GLU A 52 -8.39 -7.04 -1.90
CA GLU A 52 -9.17 -6.48 -3.01
C GLU A 52 -10.63 -6.23 -2.59
N ALA A 53 -11.23 -7.17 -1.84
CA ALA A 53 -12.58 -7.01 -1.30
C ALA A 53 -12.66 -5.85 -0.30
N LEU A 54 -11.69 -5.74 0.62
CA LEU A 54 -11.57 -4.60 1.54
C LEU A 54 -11.49 -3.27 0.77
N PHE A 55 -10.62 -3.21 -0.26
CA PHE A 55 -10.44 -2.03 -1.08
C PHE A 55 -11.74 -1.62 -1.77
N LYS A 56 -12.42 -2.58 -2.40
CA LYS A 56 -13.72 -2.36 -3.05
C LYS A 56 -14.76 -1.85 -2.05
N GLN A 57 -14.90 -2.50 -0.90
CA GLN A 57 -15.88 -2.12 0.13
C GLN A 57 -15.66 -0.68 0.60
N CYS A 58 -14.44 -0.34 1.02
CA CYS A 58 -14.12 0.99 1.53
C CYS A 58 -14.40 2.09 0.48
N LEU A 59 -14.06 1.83 -0.78
CA LEU A 59 -14.28 2.80 -1.85
C LEU A 59 -15.75 2.90 -2.28
N GLN A 60 -16.50 1.80 -2.30
CA GLN A 60 -17.94 1.80 -2.55
C GLN A 60 -18.70 2.57 -1.48
N LYS A 61 -18.34 2.39 -0.20
CA LYS A 61 -18.88 3.16 0.93
C LYS A 61 -18.49 4.62 0.86
N SER A 62 -17.28 4.87 0.37
CA SER A 62 -16.83 6.20 -0.05
C SER A 62 -17.52 6.66 -1.34
N GLY A 63 -18.53 5.99 -1.88
CA GLY A 63 -19.35 6.43 -3.02
C GLY A 63 -18.69 6.38 -4.39
N LEU A 64 -17.53 5.71 -4.53
CA LEU A 64 -16.96 5.44 -5.85
C LEU A 64 -17.78 4.36 -6.55
N THR A 65 -17.98 4.52 -7.85
CA THR A 65 -18.67 3.50 -8.65
C THR A 65 -17.80 2.26 -8.82
N SER A 66 -18.43 1.08 -8.90
CA SER A 66 -17.73 -0.17 -9.18
C SER A 66 -16.89 -0.11 -10.46
N GLY A 67 -17.34 0.65 -11.47
CA GLY A 67 -16.58 0.90 -12.70
C GLY A 67 -15.27 1.64 -12.46
N SER A 68 -15.31 2.75 -11.71
CA SER A 68 -14.12 3.52 -11.34
C SER A 68 -13.14 2.69 -10.50
N ILE A 69 -13.65 1.93 -9.53
CA ILE A 69 -12.84 1.06 -8.66
C ILE A 69 -12.13 -0.01 -9.50
N ASN A 70 -12.85 -0.68 -10.40
CA ASN A 70 -12.26 -1.68 -11.29
C ASN A 70 -11.19 -1.07 -12.23
N SER A 71 -11.39 0.16 -12.70
CA SER A 71 -10.35 0.87 -13.48
C SER A 71 -9.09 1.16 -12.65
N ILE A 72 -9.24 1.55 -11.37
CA ILE A 72 -8.12 1.75 -10.45
C ILE A 72 -7.36 0.44 -10.22
N ILE A 73 -8.06 -0.64 -9.93
CA ILE A 73 -7.46 -1.97 -9.73
C ILE A 73 -6.69 -2.41 -10.98
N LYS A 74 -7.30 -2.27 -12.17
CA LYS A 74 -6.62 -2.56 -13.46
C LYS A 74 -5.39 -1.67 -13.69
N SER A 75 -5.41 -0.43 -13.19
CA SER A 75 -4.28 0.51 -13.34
C SER A 75 -3.05 0.10 -12.52
N TRP A 76 -3.20 -0.75 -11.50
CA TRP A 76 -2.08 -1.26 -10.70
C TRP A 76 -1.13 -2.19 -11.49
N ARG A 77 -1.41 -2.49 -12.77
CA ARG A 77 -0.58 -3.33 -13.67
C ARG A 77 -0.15 -4.64 -12.97
N GLY A 78 0.96 -5.27 -13.37
CA GLY A 78 1.47 -6.53 -12.77
C GLY A 78 1.83 -6.49 -11.27
N SER A 79 1.39 -5.46 -10.54
CA SER A 79 1.52 -5.34 -9.07
C SER A 79 0.19 -5.42 -8.32
N GLN A 80 -0.95 -5.63 -9.01
CA GLN A 80 -2.27 -5.79 -8.37
C GLN A 80 -2.24 -6.81 -7.23
N GLY A 81 -1.72 -8.02 -7.47
CA GLY A 81 -1.64 -9.07 -6.45
C GLY A 81 -0.81 -8.66 -5.22
N ARG A 82 0.23 -7.84 -5.41
CA ARG A 82 1.08 -7.33 -4.33
C ARG A 82 0.36 -6.27 -3.49
N HIS A 83 -0.33 -5.32 -4.14
CA HIS A 83 -1.15 -4.33 -3.43
C HIS A 83 -2.30 -4.99 -2.68
N ALA A 84 -3.01 -5.91 -3.32
CA ALA A 84 -4.11 -6.65 -2.73
C ALA A 84 -3.63 -7.48 -1.53
N CYS A 85 -2.57 -8.29 -1.67
CA CYS A 85 -2.00 -9.09 -0.58
C CYS A 85 -1.50 -8.22 0.59
N SER A 86 -0.95 -7.04 0.30
CA SER A 86 -0.57 -6.09 1.34
C SER A 86 -1.78 -5.54 2.09
N LEU A 87 -2.89 -5.26 1.40
CA LEU A 87 -4.12 -4.80 2.03
C LEU A 87 -4.76 -5.91 2.89
N SER A 88 -4.66 -7.17 2.47
CA SER A 88 -5.10 -8.32 3.28
C SER A 88 -4.30 -8.42 4.57
N SER A 89 -2.98 -8.31 4.48
CA SER A 89 -2.10 -8.34 5.66
C SER A 89 -2.38 -7.18 6.61
N PHE A 90 -2.78 -6.02 6.07
CA PHE A 90 -3.25 -4.92 6.89
C PHE A 90 -4.60 -5.23 7.55
N PHE A 91 -5.53 -5.83 6.81
CA PHE A 91 -6.85 -6.14 7.33
C PHE A 91 -6.78 -7.17 8.46
N GLU A 92 -5.92 -8.18 8.33
CA GLU A 92 -5.62 -9.14 9.39
C GLU A 92 -5.13 -8.42 10.66
N TYR A 93 -4.18 -7.49 10.54
CA TYR A 93 -3.74 -6.64 11.65
C TYR A 93 -4.90 -5.84 12.24
N TRP A 94 -5.73 -5.22 11.40
CA TRP A 94 -6.86 -4.40 11.83
C TRP A 94 -7.87 -5.22 12.64
N GLN A 95 -8.19 -6.43 12.18
CA GLN A 95 -9.08 -7.36 12.85
C GLN A 95 -8.49 -7.91 14.15
N GLN A 96 -7.17 -8.14 14.21
CA GLN A 96 -6.48 -8.53 15.44
C GLN A 96 -6.57 -7.45 16.53
N GLN A 97 -6.72 -6.18 16.15
CA GLN A 97 -7.01 -5.08 17.08
C GLN A 97 -8.49 -5.02 17.50
N GLY A 98 -9.32 -5.99 17.10
CA GLY A 98 -10.75 -6.04 17.37
C GLY A 98 -11.57 -5.01 16.59
N LYS A 99 -11.02 -4.48 15.49
CA LYS A 99 -11.65 -3.40 14.73
C LYS A 99 -12.38 -3.90 13.50
N THR A 100 -13.51 -3.25 13.18
CA THR A 100 -14.35 -3.60 12.02
C THR A 100 -14.03 -2.75 10.80
N THR A 101 -14.52 -3.16 9.62
CA THR A 101 -14.37 -2.38 8.39
C THR A 101 -15.09 -1.03 8.49
N GLU A 102 -16.25 -0.96 9.17
CA GLU A 102 -16.98 0.29 9.38
C GLU A 102 -16.16 1.30 10.18
N GLN A 103 -15.39 0.85 11.17
CA GLN A 103 -14.50 1.73 11.92
C GLN A 103 -13.32 2.22 11.08
N LEU A 104 -12.86 1.42 10.12
CA LEU A 104 -11.84 1.84 9.15
C LEU A 104 -12.40 2.93 8.22
N GLU A 105 -13.62 2.74 7.74
CA GLU A 105 -14.34 3.68 6.87
C GLU A 105 -14.58 5.06 7.52
N GLN A 106 -14.72 5.09 8.84
CA GLN A 106 -15.03 6.29 9.63
C GLN A 106 -13.80 6.94 10.28
N THR A 107 -12.59 6.46 9.98
CA THR A 107 -11.38 6.96 10.64
C THR A 107 -11.10 8.43 10.30
N GLU A 108 -10.91 9.25 11.33
CA GLU A 108 -10.54 10.66 11.18
C GLU A 108 -9.02 10.85 11.03
N GLU A 109 -8.23 9.85 11.45
CA GLU A 109 -6.77 9.92 11.46
C GLU A 109 -6.14 8.74 10.68
N PRO A 110 -6.34 8.66 9.36
CA PRO A 110 -5.75 7.60 8.51
C PRO A 110 -4.22 7.51 8.61
N TYR A 111 -3.56 8.65 8.82
CA TYR A 111 -2.11 8.72 8.99
C TYR A 111 -1.65 7.92 10.22
N LEU A 112 -2.34 8.04 11.36
CA LEU A 112 -1.97 7.31 12.58
C LEU A 112 -2.15 5.80 12.40
N ILE A 113 -3.19 5.36 11.69
CA ILE A 113 -3.38 3.95 11.36
C ILE A 113 -2.20 3.43 10.53
N THR A 114 -1.78 4.20 9.53
CA THR A 114 -0.64 3.84 8.69
C THR A 114 0.64 3.74 9.51
N VAL A 115 0.94 4.74 10.35
CA VAL A 115 2.14 4.74 11.20
C VAL A 115 2.14 3.54 12.16
N ASN A 116 1.04 3.28 12.87
CA ASN A 116 0.94 2.17 13.81
C ASN A 116 1.14 0.82 13.12
N TYR A 117 0.59 0.64 11.92
CA TYR A 117 0.80 -0.57 11.15
C TYR A 117 2.26 -0.73 10.69
N ILE A 118 2.89 0.34 10.21
CA ILE A 118 4.29 0.30 9.79
C ILE A 118 5.23 0.03 10.98
N LEU A 119 4.97 0.62 12.16
CA LEU A 119 5.73 0.33 13.38
C LEU A 119 5.64 -1.16 13.75
N MET A 120 4.44 -1.75 13.72
CA MET A 120 4.28 -3.19 13.95
C MET A 120 5.09 -4.04 12.96
N LYS A 121 5.13 -3.65 11.68
CA LYS A 121 5.94 -4.36 10.66
C LYS A 121 7.44 -4.21 10.90
N LEU A 122 7.89 -3.04 11.36
CA LEU A 122 9.29 -2.81 11.75
C LEU A 122 9.69 -3.68 12.95
N ASP A 123 8.85 -3.70 13.99
CA ASP A 123 9.07 -4.53 15.19
C ASP A 123 9.12 -6.02 14.84
N SER A 124 8.30 -6.44 13.87
CA SER A 124 8.25 -7.81 13.34
C SER A 124 9.32 -8.10 12.27
N LYS A 125 10.25 -7.17 12.00
CA LYS A 125 11.38 -7.32 11.06
C LYS A 125 10.97 -7.67 9.62
N HIS A 126 9.87 -7.11 9.13
CA HIS A 126 9.52 -7.20 7.71
C HIS A 126 10.56 -6.48 6.83
N THR A 127 10.66 -6.90 5.57
CA THR A 127 11.56 -6.27 4.60
C THR A 127 11.12 -4.85 4.25
N ASP A 128 12.10 -3.99 3.92
CA ASP A 128 11.84 -2.61 3.46
C ASP A 128 10.88 -2.58 2.27
N ALA A 129 11.02 -3.51 1.32
CA ALA A 129 10.12 -3.64 0.19
C ALA A 129 8.67 -3.91 0.63
N SER A 130 8.46 -4.78 1.61
CA SER A 130 7.13 -5.06 2.17
C SER A 130 6.54 -3.87 2.91
N ILE A 131 7.39 -3.09 3.60
CA ILE A 131 6.99 -1.86 4.31
C ILE A 131 6.59 -0.77 3.31
N ILE A 132 7.39 -0.53 2.28
CA ILE A 132 7.12 0.44 1.21
C ILE A 132 5.83 0.09 0.47
N LEU A 133 5.64 -1.18 0.13
CA LEU A 133 4.42 -1.66 -0.52
C LEU A 133 3.19 -1.43 0.35
N SER A 134 3.26 -1.73 1.65
CA SER A 134 2.17 -1.47 2.59
C SER A 134 1.85 0.00 2.75
N ARG A 135 2.87 0.84 2.91
CA ARG A 135 2.70 2.29 2.99
C ARG A 135 1.99 2.81 1.74
N THR A 136 2.45 2.40 0.56
CA THR A 136 1.89 2.84 -0.73
C THR A 136 0.43 2.40 -0.88
N SER A 137 0.14 1.14 -0.59
CA SER A 137 -1.22 0.58 -0.71
C SER A 137 -2.21 1.28 0.23
N LEU A 138 -1.78 1.56 1.46
CA LEU A 138 -2.60 2.27 2.46
C LEU A 138 -2.78 3.75 2.10
N SER A 139 -1.73 4.42 1.62
CA SER A 139 -1.86 5.81 1.16
C SER A 139 -2.88 5.94 0.04
N VAL A 140 -2.83 5.05 -0.96
CA VAL A 140 -3.82 5.05 -2.06
C VAL A 140 -5.24 4.80 -1.53
N LEU A 141 -5.43 3.81 -0.65
CA LEU A 141 -6.74 3.51 -0.05
C LEU A 141 -7.30 4.76 0.66
N PHE A 142 -6.54 5.33 1.58
CA PHE A 142 -7.01 6.44 2.40
C PHE A 142 -7.17 7.74 1.63
N GLU A 143 -6.29 8.03 0.66
CA GLU A 143 -6.43 9.21 -0.20
C GLU A 143 -7.73 9.16 -1.02
N LEU A 144 -8.08 7.98 -1.55
CA LEU A 144 -9.32 7.79 -2.31
C LEU A 144 -10.57 7.85 -1.42
N MET A 145 -10.46 7.42 -0.16
CA MET A 145 -11.53 7.62 0.83
C MET A 145 -11.69 9.10 1.20
N GLU A 146 -10.59 9.83 1.38
CA GLU A 146 -10.60 11.23 1.83
C GLU A 146 -11.04 12.22 0.76
N LYS A 147 -10.65 12.02 -0.52
CA LYS A 147 -10.99 12.92 -1.65
C LYS A 147 -12.48 13.21 -1.78
N LYS A 148 -13.36 12.40 -1.19
CA LYS A 148 -14.80 12.69 -1.13
C LYS A 148 -15.24 13.44 0.13
N ARG A 149 -14.63 13.22 1.31
CA ARG A 149 -15.06 13.91 2.54
C ARG A 149 -14.99 15.43 2.36
N GLN A 150 -14.09 15.91 1.50
CA GLN A 150 -14.00 17.31 1.11
C GLN A 150 -15.08 17.73 0.09
N ASN A 151 -15.40 16.91 -0.90
CA ASN A 151 -16.47 17.16 -1.88
C ASN A 151 -17.89 17.17 -1.27
N GLN A 152 -18.12 16.45 -0.16
CA GLN A 152 -19.41 16.48 0.56
C GLN A 152 -19.55 17.70 1.49
N LYS A 153 -18.45 18.26 1.99
CA LYS A 153 -18.46 19.46 2.85
C LYS A 153 -18.60 20.75 2.08
N GLN A 154 -18.36 20.77 0.77
CA GLN A 154 -18.52 21.95 -0.09
C GLN A 154 -19.94 22.12 -0.65
N ASN A 155 -20.80 21.10 -0.53
CA ASN A 155 -22.17 21.11 -1.05
C ASN A 155 -23.24 21.23 0.06
N ASN A 156 -22.83 21.50 1.30
CA ASN A 156 -23.68 21.79 2.46
C ASN A 156 -23.26 23.13 3.07
#